data_AF-A0A2J0LS39-F1
#
_entry.id   AF-A0A2J0LS39-F1
#
_cell.length_a   1.000
_cell.length_b   1.000
_cell.length_c   1.000
_cell.angle_alpha   90.00
_cell.angle_beta   90.00
_cell.angle_gamma   90.00
#
_symmetry.space_group_name_H-M   'P 1'
#
loop_
_entity.id
_entity.type
_entity.pdbx_description
1 polymer ?
#
loop_
_entity_poly.entity_id
_entity_poly.type
_entity_poly.pdbx_seq_one_letter_code
_entity_poly.pdbx_strand_id
1 'polypeptide(L)'
;MHGDNKFKMALTFSEKCLWAKKAARINLETDRGQEDFYRLTKESGLGERQLTYYANAYEAAEESGLQALSYKKRMPEGIRKEAMEKINKYLSLRVPSHLRSEIGFITKSQSNTIIAYEKRPLFSDPSRTSCIEIFRVRYADFDNRWHLYWMRKFGK
;
A
#
# COMPACT_ATOMS: atom_id res chain seq x y z
N MET A 1 19.17 37.24 -4.96
CA MET A 1 19.74 35.89 -4.84
C MET A 1 18.68 34.91 -5.33
N HIS A 2 18.87 34.34 -6.52
CA HIS A 2 17.94 33.40 -7.13
C HIS A 2 18.06 32.04 -6.42
N GLY A 3 17.01 31.62 -5.72
CA GLY A 3 16.91 30.27 -5.20
C GLY A 3 16.53 29.33 -6.33
N ASP A 4 17.47 28.48 -6.74
CA ASP A 4 17.25 27.39 -7.68
C ASP A 4 16.08 26.52 -7.21
N ASN A 5 14.93 26.73 -7.82
CA ASN A 5 13.80 25.82 -7.71
C ASN A 5 14.15 24.58 -8.54
N LYS A 6 14.93 23.66 -7.95
CA LYS A 6 15.21 22.35 -8.54
C LYS A 6 13.87 21.63 -8.70
N PHE A 7 13.29 21.72 -9.89
CA PHE A 7 12.26 20.80 -10.34
C PHE A 7 12.80 19.40 -10.16
N LYS A 8 12.38 18.73 -9.09
CA LYS A 8 12.75 17.35 -8.82
C LYS A 8 12.06 16.51 -9.90
N MET A 9 12.78 16.19 -10.98
CA MET A 9 12.25 15.37 -12.05
C MET A 9 11.70 14.08 -11.46
N ALA A 10 10.48 13.72 -11.84
CA ALA A 10 9.87 12.49 -11.39
C ALA A 10 10.72 11.31 -11.88
N LEU A 11 11.13 10.42 -10.97
CA LEU A 11 11.89 9.22 -11.33
C LEU A 11 11.16 8.43 -12.42
N THR A 12 11.92 8.00 -13.42
CA THR A 12 11.50 7.05 -14.44
C THR A 12 11.12 5.70 -13.81
N PHE A 13 10.42 4.86 -14.57
CA PHE A 13 10.08 3.52 -14.10
C PHE A 13 11.33 2.67 -13.80
N SER A 14 12.34 2.74 -14.66
CA SER A 14 13.60 2.01 -14.48
C SER A 14 14.36 2.46 -13.24
N GLU A 15 14.38 3.76 -12.94
CA GLU A 15 14.99 4.26 -11.70
C GLU A 15 14.22 3.79 -10.46
N LYS A 16 12.88 3.78 -10.50
CA LYS A 16 12.06 3.23 -9.40
C LYS A 16 12.40 1.76 -9.16
N CYS A 17 12.52 0.95 -10.21
CA CYS A 17 12.90 -0.46 -10.11
C CYS A 17 14.29 -0.64 -9.52
N LEU A 18 15.26 0.16 -9.97
CA LEU A 18 16.62 0.14 -9.44
C LEU A 18 16.63 0.39 -7.92
N TRP A 19 15.98 1.46 -7.46
CA TRP A 19 15.98 1.84 -6.05
C TRP A 19 15.19 0.85 -5.19
N ALA A 20 14.04 0.37 -5.68
CA ALA A 20 13.27 -0.66 -5.00
C ALA A 20 14.07 -1.94 -4.80
N LYS A 21 14.76 -2.41 -5.85
CA LYS A 21 15.59 -3.62 -5.82
C LYS A 21 16.75 -3.50 -4.85
N LYS A 22 17.40 -2.33 -4.77
CA LYS A 22 18.45 -2.07 -3.77
C LYS A 22 17.87 -2.11 -2.35
N ALA A 23 16.78 -1.41 -2.12
CA ALA A 23 16.13 -1.33 -0.80
C ALA A 23 15.59 -2.69 -0.31
N ALA A 24 15.01 -3.49 -1.21
CA ALA A 24 14.50 -4.83 -0.91
C ALA A 24 15.56 -5.84 -0.43
N ARG A 25 16.85 -5.54 -0.65
CA ARG A 25 17.98 -6.39 -0.22
C ARG A 25 18.54 -6.00 1.15
N ILE A 26 18.05 -4.91 1.73
CA ILE A 26 18.56 -4.41 3.01
C ILE A 26 17.86 -5.11 4.17
N ASN A 27 18.66 -5.62 5.11
CA ASN A 27 18.14 -6.13 6.37
C ASN A 27 17.88 -5.00 7.38
N LEU A 28 16.63 -4.52 7.44
CA LEU A 28 16.20 -3.44 8.33
C LEU A 28 16.17 -3.81 9.82
N GLU A 29 16.42 -5.08 10.18
CA GLU A 29 16.50 -5.53 11.58
C GLU A 29 17.85 -5.21 12.23
N THR A 30 18.79 -4.66 11.46
CA THR A 30 20.14 -4.29 11.94
C THR A 30 20.34 -2.77 11.88
N ASP A 31 21.09 -2.21 12.82
CA ASP A 31 21.42 -0.78 12.83
C ASP A 31 22.08 -0.36 11.51
N ARG A 32 23.04 -1.16 11.04
CA ARG A 32 23.71 -0.94 9.75
C ARG A 32 22.73 -0.96 8.57
N GLY A 33 21.75 -1.87 8.57
CA GLY A 33 20.75 -1.92 7.52
C GLY A 33 19.82 -0.70 7.56
N GLN A 34 19.47 -0.19 8.74
CA GLN A 34 18.74 1.07 8.85
C GLN A 34 19.57 2.23 8.28
N GLU A 35 20.84 2.35 8.65
CA GLU A 35 21.75 3.37 8.12
C GLU A 35 21.89 3.30 6.59
N ASP A 36 22.05 2.10 6.03
CA ASP A 36 22.14 1.89 4.59
C ASP A 36 20.82 2.27 3.89
N PHE A 37 19.67 1.98 4.52
CA PHE A 37 18.36 2.42 4.00
C PHE A 37 18.22 3.94 4.00
N TYR A 38 18.61 4.62 5.10
CA TYR A 38 18.63 6.09 5.16
C TYR A 38 19.62 6.71 4.16
N ARG A 39 20.69 6.00 3.79
CA ARG A 39 21.57 6.44 2.71
C ARG A 39 20.89 6.35 1.36
N LEU A 40 20.19 5.24 1.08
CA LEU A 40 19.43 5.06 -0.16
C LEU A 40 18.32 6.11 -0.32
N THR A 41 17.65 6.53 0.75
CA THR A 41 16.64 7.60 0.66
C THR A 41 17.26 8.93 0.22
N LYS A 42 18.46 9.26 0.73
CA LYS A 42 19.23 10.44 0.31
C LYS A 42 19.69 10.32 -1.14
N GLU A 43 20.28 9.20 -1.54
CA GLU A 43 20.79 8.97 -2.90
C GLU A 43 19.70 8.97 -3.97
N SER A 44 18.57 8.30 -3.70
CA SER A 44 17.44 8.24 -4.63
C SER A 44 16.59 9.51 -4.65
N GLY A 45 16.76 10.38 -3.64
CA GLY A 45 15.87 11.50 -3.37
C GLY A 45 14.45 11.07 -2.96
N LEU A 46 14.20 9.79 -2.67
CA LEU A 46 12.90 9.31 -2.20
C LEU A 46 12.78 9.49 -0.68
N GLY A 47 11.59 9.87 -0.20
CA GLY A 47 11.30 9.79 1.23
C GLY A 47 11.23 8.32 1.69
N GLU A 48 11.52 8.05 2.97
CA GLU A 48 11.51 6.69 3.54
C GLU A 48 10.23 5.92 3.23
N ARG A 49 9.07 6.57 3.41
CA ARG A 49 7.77 5.96 3.10
C ARG A 49 7.66 5.53 1.64
N GLN A 50 8.14 6.36 0.72
CA GLN A 50 8.04 6.08 -0.70
C GLN A 50 9.02 4.98 -1.13
N LEU A 51 10.27 5.01 -0.63
CA LEU A 51 11.24 3.96 -0.90
C LEU A 51 10.78 2.61 -0.34
N THR A 52 10.20 2.60 0.87
CA THR A 52 9.62 1.39 1.46
C THR A 52 8.45 0.88 0.63
N TYR A 53 7.60 1.79 0.17
CA TYR A 53 6.45 1.41 -0.65
C TYR A 53 6.88 0.73 -1.95
N TYR A 54 7.95 1.23 -2.56
CA TYR A 54 8.56 0.62 -3.75
C TYR A 54 9.27 -0.71 -3.44
N ALA A 55 10.03 -0.78 -2.34
CA ALA A 55 10.70 -2.00 -1.91
C ALA A 55 9.70 -3.15 -1.67
N ASN A 56 8.62 -2.88 -0.92
CA ASN A 56 7.57 -3.88 -0.66
C ASN A 56 6.90 -4.36 -1.95
N ALA A 57 6.61 -3.44 -2.88
CA ALA A 57 6.04 -3.79 -4.17
C ALA A 57 6.97 -4.71 -4.97
N TYR A 58 8.26 -4.41 -4.98
CA TYR A 58 9.28 -5.20 -5.65
C TYR A 58 9.52 -6.56 -4.96
N GLU A 59 9.54 -6.63 -3.62
CA GLU A 59 9.64 -7.90 -2.90
C GLU A 59 8.46 -8.83 -3.20
N ALA A 60 7.26 -8.27 -3.36
CA ALA A 60 6.05 -9.05 -3.59
C ALA A 60 5.93 -9.61 -5.02
N ALA A 61 6.33 -8.82 -6.04
CA ALA A 61 6.12 -9.20 -7.44
C ALA A 61 7.11 -8.52 -8.42
N GLU A 62 8.31 -8.17 -7.96
CA GLU A 62 9.38 -7.57 -8.75
C GLU A 62 8.90 -6.31 -9.52
N GLU A 63 9.30 -6.19 -10.79
CA GLU A 63 8.91 -5.06 -11.64
C GLU A 63 7.39 -4.98 -11.84
N SER A 64 6.70 -6.13 -11.87
CA SER A 64 5.23 -6.15 -11.98
C SER A 64 4.58 -5.48 -10.77
N GLY A 65 5.08 -5.74 -9.57
CA GLY A 65 4.57 -5.12 -8.34
C GLY A 65 4.70 -3.60 -8.37
N LEU A 66 5.80 -3.07 -8.92
CA LEU A 66 5.99 -1.63 -9.13
C LEU A 66 5.10 -1.07 -10.23
N GLN A 67 4.95 -1.79 -11.34
CA GLN A 67 4.08 -1.37 -12.45
C GLN A 67 2.62 -1.27 -11.97
N ALA A 68 2.18 -2.20 -11.13
CA ALA A 68 0.85 -2.17 -10.53
C ALA A 68 0.59 -0.94 -9.63
N LEU A 69 1.62 -0.27 -9.09
CA LEU A 69 1.46 0.95 -8.31
C LEU A 69 1.03 2.16 -9.13
N SER A 70 1.55 2.29 -10.35
CA SER A 70 1.19 3.36 -11.28
C SER A 70 0.02 2.98 -12.20
N TYR A 71 -0.38 1.71 -12.18
CA TYR A 71 -1.47 1.21 -12.99
C TYR A 71 -2.83 1.73 -12.52
N LYS A 72 -3.53 2.47 -13.39
CA LYS A 72 -4.81 3.14 -13.08
C LYS A 72 -5.98 2.67 -13.94
N LYS A 73 -5.81 1.60 -14.74
CA LYS A 73 -6.91 1.08 -15.55
C LYS A 73 -8.06 0.66 -14.65
N ARG A 74 -9.30 0.84 -15.11
CA ARG A 74 -10.48 0.37 -14.38
C ARG A 74 -10.49 -1.16 -14.36
N MET A 75 -10.74 -1.74 -13.18
CA MET A 75 -10.92 -3.18 -13.03
C MET A 75 -12.10 -3.67 -13.87
N PRO A 76 -12.00 -4.84 -14.53
CA PRO A 76 -13.15 -5.48 -15.14
C PRO A 76 -14.27 -5.71 -14.11
N GLU A 77 -15.51 -5.48 -14.52
CA GLU A 77 -16.66 -5.48 -13.61
C GLU A 77 -16.91 -6.85 -12.96
N GLY A 78 -16.73 -7.95 -13.70
CA GLY A 78 -16.86 -9.31 -13.16
C GLY A 78 -15.83 -9.60 -12.07
N ILE A 79 -14.56 -9.30 -12.34
CA ILE A 79 -13.44 -9.44 -11.37
C ILE A 79 -13.70 -8.58 -10.12
N ARG A 80 -14.20 -7.36 -10.31
CA ARG A 80 -14.53 -6.44 -9.22
C ARG A 80 -15.63 -7.00 -8.32
N LYS A 81 -16.74 -7.46 -8.89
CA LYS A 81 -17.86 -8.03 -8.14
C LYS A 81 -17.43 -9.27 -7.36
N GLU A 82 -16.78 -10.21 -8.03
CA GLU A 82 -16.30 -11.45 -7.42
C GLU A 82 -15.34 -11.17 -6.25
N ALA A 83 -14.37 -10.28 -6.44
CA ALA A 83 -13.42 -9.94 -5.38
C ALA A 83 -14.09 -9.23 -4.20
N MET A 84 -14.97 -8.26 -4.46
CA MET A 84 -15.71 -7.56 -3.41
C MET A 84 -16.58 -8.52 -2.60
N GLU A 85 -17.27 -9.47 -3.26
CA GLU A 85 -18.07 -10.50 -2.59
C GLU A 85 -17.20 -11.40 -1.69
N LYS A 86 -16.08 -11.91 -2.21
CA LYS A 86 -15.16 -12.75 -1.43
C LYS A 86 -14.59 -12.02 -0.22
N ILE A 87 -14.14 -10.77 -0.41
CA ILE A 87 -13.58 -9.96 0.68
C ILE A 87 -14.64 -9.65 1.72
N ASN A 88 -15.83 -9.20 1.31
CA ASN A 88 -16.91 -8.87 2.25
C ASN A 88 -17.37 -10.10 3.03
N LYS A 89 -17.51 -11.26 2.36
CA LYS A 89 -17.84 -12.52 3.02
C LYS A 89 -16.79 -12.86 4.07
N TYR A 90 -15.52 -12.83 3.71
CA TYR A 90 -14.41 -13.13 4.63
C TYR A 90 -14.41 -12.20 5.85
N LEU A 91 -14.54 -10.87 5.64
CA LEU A 91 -14.52 -9.88 6.72
C LEU A 91 -15.75 -9.96 7.62
N SER A 92 -16.93 -10.27 7.08
CA SER A 92 -18.17 -10.40 7.87
C SER A 92 -18.12 -11.51 8.92
N LEU A 93 -17.34 -12.56 8.67
CA LEU A 93 -17.13 -13.68 9.59
C LEU A 93 -16.15 -13.35 10.73
N ARG A 94 -15.40 -12.25 10.62
CA ARG A 94 -14.41 -11.83 11.63
C ARG A 94 -14.99 -10.93 12.73
N VAL A 95 -16.23 -10.48 12.56
CA VAL A 95 -16.91 -9.62 13.54
C VAL A 95 -17.89 -10.47 14.36
N PRO A 96 -17.69 -10.59 15.69
CA PRO A 96 -18.64 -11.25 16.57
C PRO A 96 -20.04 -10.66 16.40
N SER A 97 -21.07 -11.51 16.35
CA SER A 97 -22.45 -11.10 16.04
C SER A 97 -22.95 -9.97 16.93
N HIS A 98 -22.63 -10.01 18.23
CA HIS A 98 -23.02 -9.01 19.23
C HIS A 98 -22.32 -7.65 19.06
N LEU A 99 -21.24 -7.57 18.26
CA LEU A 99 -20.49 -6.33 18.03
C LEU A 99 -20.72 -5.73 16.64
N ARG A 100 -21.48 -6.38 15.76
CA ARG A 100 -21.66 -5.96 14.35
C ARG A 100 -22.33 -4.60 14.19
N SER A 101 -23.07 -4.14 15.18
CA SER A 101 -23.68 -2.80 15.21
C SER A 101 -22.66 -1.69 15.49
N GLU A 102 -21.56 -2.01 16.19
CA GLU A 102 -20.59 -1.05 16.71
C GLU A 102 -19.30 -1.03 15.90
N ILE A 103 -18.76 -2.21 15.62
CA ILE A 103 -17.54 -2.41 14.85
C ILE A 103 -17.81 -3.22 13.59
N GLY A 104 -16.96 -3.04 12.59
CA GLY A 104 -17.06 -3.84 11.39
C GLY A 104 -16.02 -3.47 10.36
N PHE A 105 -16.29 -3.86 9.12
CA PHE A 105 -15.43 -3.56 7.99
C PHE A 105 -16.21 -2.90 6.87
N ILE A 106 -15.56 -1.98 6.17
CA ILE A 106 -16.09 -1.33 4.97
C ILE A 106 -15.10 -1.60 3.85
N THR A 107 -15.60 -2.06 2.70
CA THR A 107 -14.79 -2.19 1.48
C THR A 107 -15.20 -1.15 0.47
N LYS A 108 -14.22 -0.59 -0.24
CA LYS A 108 -14.43 0.35 -1.33
C LYS A 108 -13.60 -0.08 -2.53
N SER A 109 -14.18 0.01 -3.73
CA SER A 109 -13.47 -0.21 -4.98
C SER A 109 -13.29 1.10 -5.75
N GLN A 110 -12.10 1.37 -6.26
CA GLN A 110 -11.81 2.51 -7.12
C GLN A 110 -10.78 2.13 -8.19
N SER A 111 -11.10 2.36 -9.47
CA SER A 111 -10.27 1.95 -10.60
C SER A 111 -9.89 0.46 -10.54
N ASN A 112 -8.61 0.12 -10.37
CA ASN A 112 -8.11 -1.24 -10.17
C ASN A 112 -7.92 -1.64 -8.70
N THR A 113 -8.32 -0.80 -7.76
CA THR A 113 -7.99 -0.96 -6.35
C THR A 113 -9.23 -1.34 -5.55
N ILE A 114 -9.07 -2.26 -4.59
CA ILE A 114 -10.02 -2.48 -3.49
C ILE A 114 -9.29 -2.15 -2.18
N ILE A 115 -9.93 -1.31 -1.36
CA ILE A 115 -9.44 -0.91 -0.04
C ILE A 115 -10.43 -1.41 0.99
N ALA A 116 -9.92 -2.09 2.02
CA ALA A 116 -10.71 -2.46 3.18
C ALA A 116 -10.33 -1.56 4.37
N TYR A 117 -11.35 -1.12 5.09
CA TYR A 117 -11.25 -0.31 6.28
C TYR A 117 -11.88 -1.05 7.43
N GLU A 118 -11.25 -0.99 8.59
CA GLU A 118 -11.90 -1.30 9.84
C GLU A 118 -12.67 -0.07 10.32
N LYS A 119 -13.95 -0.27 10.62
CA LYS A 119 -14.86 0.72 11.19
C LYS A 119 -14.99 0.45 12.68
N ARG A 120 -14.70 1.44 13.53
CA ARG A 120 -14.89 1.34 14.99
C ARG A 120 -15.19 2.71 15.61
N PRO A 121 -15.87 2.79 16.77
CA PRO A 121 -16.05 4.04 17.50
C PRO A 121 -14.70 4.69 17.85
N LEU A 122 -14.67 6.03 17.96
CA LEU A 122 -13.50 6.72 18.49
C LEU A 122 -13.39 6.48 19.99
N PHE A 123 -12.17 6.22 20.47
CA PHE A 123 -11.93 6.04 21.90
C PHE A 123 -12.30 7.30 22.71
N SER A 124 -12.00 8.48 22.18
CA SER A 124 -12.30 9.76 22.81
C SER A 124 -13.78 10.16 22.74
N ASP A 125 -14.54 9.60 21.79
CA ASP A 125 -15.95 9.95 21.55
C ASP A 125 -16.67 8.79 20.84
N PRO A 126 -17.31 7.89 21.59
CA PRO A 126 -17.99 6.72 21.04
C PRO A 126 -19.18 7.03 20.12
N SER A 127 -19.71 8.27 20.13
CA SER A 127 -20.77 8.69 19.20
C SER A 127 -20.25 8.86 17.77
N ARG A 128 -18.93 8.97 17.61
CA ARG A 128 -18.26 9.16 16.33
C ARG A 128 -17.55 7.89 15.90
N THR A 129 -17.56 7.65 14.60
CA THR A 129 -16.88 6.50 13.99
C THR A 129 -15.55 6.91 13.37
N SER A 130 -14.54 6.06 13.55
CA SER A 130 -13.28 6.10 12.81
C SER A 130 -13.20 4.97 11.79
N CYS A 131 -12.45 5.19 10.72
CA CYS A 131 -12.14 4.19 9.70
C CYS A 131 -10.62 4.11 9.52
N ILE A 132 -10.04 2.94 9.72
CA ILE A 132 -8.61 2.69 9.57
C ILE A 132 -8.40 1.74 8.40
N GLU A 133 -7.57 2.13 7.42
CA GLU A 133 -7.23 1.25 6.29
C GLU A 133 -6.46 0.03 6.82
N ILE A 134 -7.00 -1.17 6.59
CA ILE A 134 -6.37 -2.43 7.03
C ILE A 134 -5.51 -3.03 5.91
N PHE A 135 -6.01 -2.97 4.67
CA PHE A 135 -5.26 -3.43 3.50
C PHE A 135 -5.78 -2.79 2.23
N ARG A 136 -4.92 -2.85 1.21
CA ARG A 136 -5.22 -2.44 -0.15
C ARG A 136 -4.70 -3.48 -1.13
N VAL A 137 -5.57 -3.92 -2.02
CA VAL A 137 -5.22 -4.80 -3.14
C VAL A 137 -5.43 -4.08 -4.47
N ARG A 138 -4.57 -4.34 -5.43
CA ARG A 138 -4.68 -3.83 -6.80
C ARG A 138 -4.74 -4.99 -7.78
N TYR A 139 -5.69 -4.95 -8.69
CA TYR A 139 -5.72 -5.86 -9.83
C TYR A 139 -4.88 -5.29 -10.97
N ALA A 140 -4.03 -6.11 -11.56
CA ALA A 140 -3.31 -5.81 -12.77
C ALA A 140 -3.72 -6.85 -13.83
N ASP A 141 -4.37 -6.40 -14.90
CA ASP A 141 -4.75 -7.29 -16.01
C ASP A 141 -3.60 -7.53 -16.99
N PHE A 142 -2.53 -6.72 -16.94
CA PHE A 142 -1.34 -6.96 -17.76
C PHE A 142 -0.58 -8.22 -17.34
N ASP A 143 -0.71 -8.65 -16.07
CA ASP A 143 -0.15 -9.90 -15.57
C ASP A 143 -1.22 -10.84 -14.96
N ASN A 144 -2.49 -10.43 -15.01
CA ASN A 144 -3.64 -11.11 -14.41
C ASN A 144 -3.47 -11.44 -12.92
N ARG A 145 -2.84 -10.55 -12.15
CA ARG A 145 -2.56 -10.77 -10.72
C ARG A 145 -3.20 -9.72 -9.81
N TRP A 146 -3.43 -10.16 -8.57
CA TRP A 146 -3.73 -9.28 -7.46
C TRP A 146 -2.44 -8.96 -6.72
N HIS A 147 -2.13 -7.68 -6.61
CA HIS A 147 -1.00 -7.16 -5.87
C HIS A 147 -1.49 -6.65 -4.52
N LEU A 148 -1.12 -7.36 -3.45
CA LEU A 148 -1.39 -6.95 -2.08
C LEU A 148 -0.26 -6.06 -1.60
N TYR A 149 -0.62 -4.90 -1.04
CA TYR A 149 0.36 -4.02 -0.41
C TYR A 149 0.00 -3.88 1.06
N TRP A 150 0.90 -4.35 1.93
CA TRP A 150 0.90 -3.96 3.33
C TRP A 150 1.75 -2.71 3.51
N MET A 151 1.24 -1.75 4.28
CA MET A 151 2.11 -0.74 4.87
C MET A 151 2.97 -1.47 5.90
N ARG A 152 4.30 -1.55 5.70
CA ARG A 152 5.20 -2.04 6.76
C ARG A 152 4.93 -1.20 8.00
N LYS A 153 4.79 -1.86 9.15
CA LYS A 153 4.69 -1.20 10.44
C LYS A 153 6.05 -0.55 10.70
N PHE A 154 6.20 0.72 10.35
CA PHE A 154 7.26 1.51 10.95
C PHE A 154 6.88 1.66 12.42
N GLY A 155 7.64 1.00 13.28
CA GLY A 155 7.63 1.34 14.69
C GLY A 155 7.85 2.84 14.81
N LYS A 156 6.92 3.52 15.46
CA LYS A 156 7.28 4.69 16.25
C LYS A 156 7.62 4.19 17.63
#